data_AF-A0AAW3DJ56-F1
#
_entry.id   AF-A0AAW3DJ56-F1
#
_cell.length_a   1.000
_cell.length_b   1.000
_cell.length_c   1.000
_cell.angle_alpha   90.00
_cell.angle_beta   90.00
_cell.angle_gamma   90.00
#
_symmetry.space_group_name_H-M   'P 1'
#
loop_
_entity.id
_entity.type
_entity.pdbx_description
1 polymer ?
#
loop_
_entity_poly.entity_id
_entity_poly.type
_entity_poly.pdbx_seq_one_letter_code
_entity_poly.pdbx_strand_id
1 'polypeptide(L)' 'QVVQMQCNMELNEDKTQWHLTLLLILEDKLHRQLSYDLLPTDNSKDLATELVHYGFIHEDDCEKLANFLENAFHKYRT' A
#
# COMPACT_ATOMS: atom_id res chain seq x y z
N GLN A 1 -2.13 0.52 16.01
CA GLN A 1 -1.05 0.01 15.12
C GLN A 1 -1.64 -0.96 14.10
N VAL A 2 -0.91 -1.25 13.01
CA VAL A 2 -1.31 -2.23 12.00
C VAL A 2 -0.83 -3.63 12.38
N VAL A 3 -1.76 -4.57 12.58
CA VAL A 3 -1.46 -5.97 12.93
C VAL A 3 -1.29 -6.87 11.71
N GLN A 4 -1.98 -6.56 10.62
CA GLN A 4 -1.90 -7.35 9.39
C GLN A 4 -1.97 -6.44 8.17
N MET A 5 -1.18 -6.81 7.16
CA MET A 5 -1.09 -6.13 5.87
C MET A 5 -1.33 -7.16 4.77
N GLN A 6 -2.19 -6.82 3.81
CA GLN A 6 -2.39 -7.59 2.58
C GLN A 6 -2.36 -6.64 1.40
N CYS A 7 -1.70 -7.04 0.31
CA CYS A 7 -1.63 -6.27 -0.91
C CYS A 7 -1.91 -7.19 -2.09
N ASN A 8 -2.84 -6.77 -2.95
CA ASN A 8 -3.02 -7.32 -4.28
C ASN A 8 -2.56 -6.30 -5.30
N MET A 9 -1.89 -6.78 -6.35
CA MET A 9 -1.58 -5.97 -7.52
C MET A 9 -2.04 -6.70 -8.76
N GLU A 10 -2.84 -6.01 -9.56
CA GLU A 10 -3.36 -6.51 -10.83
C GLU A 10 -3.20 -5.44 -11.91
N LEU A 11 -3.02 -5.85 -13.15
CA LEU A 11 -3.07 -4.89 -14.25
C LEU A 11 -4.51 -4.44 -14.43
N ASN A 12 -4.72 -3.15 -14.66
CA ASN A 12 -6.02 -2.60 -15.05
C ASN A 12 -6.51 -3.23 -16.37
N GLU A 13 -7.77 -2.98 -16.74
CA GLU A 13 -8.40 -3.59 -17.93
C GLU A 13 -7.58 -3.37 -19.21
N ASP A 14 -7.02 -2.17 -19.36
CA ASP A 14 -6.20 -1.77 -20.51
C ASP A 14 -4.75 -2.30 -20.44
N LYS A 15 -4.36 -2.95 -19.34
CA LYS A 15 -3.01 -3.45 -19.06
C LYS A 15 -1.90 -2.41 -19.14
N THR A 16 -2.25 -1.15 -18.90
CA THR A 16 -1.32 -0.02 -18.93
C THR A 16 -0.80 0.35 -17.55
N GLN A 17 -1.51 -0.05 -16.49
CA GLN A 17 -1.24 0.41 -15.13
C GLN A 17 -1.52 -0.68 -14.11
N TRP A 18 -0.74 -0.69 -13.03
CA TRP A 18 -0.97 -1.58 -11.89
C TRP A 18 -2.00 -0.97 -10.95
N HIS A 19 -3.11 -1.67 -10.77
CA HIS A 19 -4.09 -1.41 -9.74
C HIS A 19 -3.65 -2.12 -8.44
N LEU A 20 -3.43 -1.35 -7.40
CA LEU A 20 -3.10 -1.81 -6.05
C LEU A 20 -4.37 -1.84 -5.20
N THR A 21 -4.61 -2.96 -4.52
CA THR A 21 -5.55 -3.03 -3.39
C THR A 21 -4.78 -3.39 -2.12
N LEU A 22 -4.72 -2.46 -1.18
CA LEU A 22 -4.09 -2.61 0.13
C LEU A 22 -5.17 -2.75 1.21
N LEU A 23 -5.12 -3.84 1.97
CA LEU A 23 -5.96 -4.06 3.14
C LEU A 23 -5.09 -4.06 4.41
N LEU A 24 -5.44 -3.19 5.35
CA LEU A 24 -4.82 -3.10 6.66
C LEU A 24 -5.83 -3.49 7.73
N ILE A 25 -5.42 -4.40 8.62
CA ILE A 25 -6.17 -4.73 9.83
C ILE A 25 -5.44 -4.10 11.01
N LEU A 26 -6.15 -3.27 11.77
CA LEU A 26 -5.62 -2.55 12.91
C LEU A 26 -5.95 -3.30 14.22
N GLU A 27 -5.24 -2.97 15.30
CA GLU A 27 -5.43 -3.58 16.63
C GLU A 27 -6.85 -3.41 17.18
N ASP A 28 -7.50 -2.30 16.86
CA ASP A 28 -8.89 -2.00 17.21
C ASP A 28 -9.91 -2.76 16.34
N LYS A 29 -9.43 -3.68 15.50
CA LYS A 29 -10.20 -4.47 14.51
C LYS A 29 -10.79 -3.62 13.39
N LEU A 30 -10.37 -2.36 13.23
CA LEU A 30 -10.75 -1.58 12.07
C LEU A 30 -10.05 -2.14 10.84
N HIS A 31 -10.82 -2.33 9.77
CA HIS A 31 -10.32 -2.74 8.47
C HIS A 31 -10.28 -1.50 7.57
N ARG A 32 -9.10 -1.17 7.06
CA ARG A 32 -8.92 -0.04 6.14
C ARG A 32 -8.47 -0.58 4.80
N GLN A 33 -9.18 -0.23 3.74
CA GLN A 33 -8.85 -0.62 2.37
C GLN A 33 -8.57 0.61 1.52
N LEU A 34 -7.47 0.56 0.77
CA LEU A 34 -7.10 1.53 -0.24
C LEU A 34 -7.04 0.82 -1.59
N SER A 35 -7.71 1.37 -2.59
CA SER A 35 -7.57 0.99 -3.99
C SER A 35 -6.96 2.15 -4.76
N TYR A 36 -5.87 1.90 -5.51
CA TYR A 36 -5.06 2.95 -6.11
C TYR A 36 -4.39 2.48 -7.40
N ASP A 37 -4.48 3.28 -8.46
CA ASP A 37 -3.77 3.03 -9.71
C ASP A 37 -2.36 3.61 -9.63
N LEU A 38 -1.35 2.74 -9.55
CA LEU A 38 0.06 3.12 -9.38
C LEU A 38 0.62 3.75 -10.64
N LEU A 39 1.18 4.95 -10.52
CA LEU A 39 1.95 5.60 -11.55
C LEU A 39 3.37 5.00 -11.62
N PRO A 40 4.05 5.08 -12.79
CA PRO A 40 5.44 4.62 -12.92
C PRO A 40 6.42 5.32 -11.99
N THR A 41 6.10 6.55 -11.57
CA THR A 41 6.91 7.37 -10.67
C THR A 41 6.70 7.05 -9.20
N ASP A 42 5.66 6.27 -8.85
CA ASP A 42 5.33 6.00 -7.47
C ASP A 42 6.33 5.02 -6.85
N ASN A 43 6.71 5.34 -5.61
CA ASN A 43 7.54 4.52 -4.77
C ASN A 43 6.86 4.26 -3.42
N SER A 44 7.31 3.20 -2.75
CA SER A 44 6.70 2.71 -1.51
C SER A 44 6.77 3.69 -0.35
N LYS A 45 7.84 4.50 -0.26
CA LYS A 45 8.07 5.44 0.85
C LYS A 45 7.12 6.62 0.77
N ASP A 46 6.97 7.20 -0.41
CA ASP A 46 6.09 8.34 -0.62
C ASP A 46 4.64 7.92 -0.36
N LEU A 47 4.20 6.77 -0.89
CA LEU A 47 2.86 6.24 -0.64
C LEU A 47 2.61 5.98 0.86
N ALA A 48 3.57 5.38 1.58
CA ALA A 48 3.41 5.18 3.02
C ALA A 48 3.33 6.51 3.80
N THR A 49 4.12 7.50 3.39
CA THR A 49 4.13 8.84 4.00
C THR A 49 2.79 9.55 3.77
N GLU A 50 2.23 9.46 2.57
CA GLU A 50 0.90 9.98 2.26
C GLU A 50 -0.19 9.32 3.12
N LEU A 51 -0.10 8.01 3.34
CA LEU A 51 -1.04 7.29 4.19
C LEU A 51 -0.95 7.69 5.66
N VAL A 52 0.23 8.08 6.15
CA VAL A 52 0.34 8.75 7.45
C VAL A 52 -0.31 10.13 7.41
N HIS A 53 0.01 10.94 6.40
CA HIS A 53 -0.50 12.30 6.25
C HIS A 53 -2.02 12.37 6.25
N TYR A 54 -2.69 11.45 5.55
CA TYR A 54 -4.15 11.36 5.51
C TYR A 54 -4.77 10.61 6.70
N GLY A 55 -3.96 10.21 7.69
CA GLY A 55 -4.43 9.50 8.89
C GLY A 55 -4.92 8.08 8.60
N PHE A 56 -4.54 7.49 7.47
CA PHE A 56 -4.88 6.12 7.09
C PHE A 56 -4.06 5.08 7.87
N ILE A 57 -2.86 5.45 8.31
CA ILE A 57 -2.05 4.70 9.30
C ILE A 57 -1.43 5.66 10.32
N HIS A 58 -0.89 5.09 11.41
CA HIS A 58 -0.09 5.83 12.39
C HIS A 58 1.35 6.00 11.89
N GLU A 59 2.05 7.04 12.32
CA GLU A 59 3.44 7.32 11.92
C GLU A 59 4.40 6.17 12.25
N ASP A 60 4.23 5.54 13.42
CA ASP A 60 5.00 4.36 13.84
C ASP A 60 4.89 3.15 12.88
N ASP A 61 3.81 3.05 12.10
CA ASP A 61 3.61 1.98 11.13
C ASP A 61 4.23 2.30 9.75
N CYS A 62 4.71 3.53 9.54
CA CYS A 62 5.12 4.05 8.23
C CYS A 62 6.27 3.26 7.60
N GLU A 63 7.37 3.06 8.34
CA GLU A 63 8.54 2.35 7.82
C GLU A 63 8.21 0.88 7.50
N LYS A 64 7.43 0.24 8.37
CA LYS A 64 6.97 -1.14 8.18
C LYS A 64 6.10 -1.27 6.92
N LEU A 65 5.18 -0.33 6.71
CA LEU A 65 4.32 -0.32 5.52
C LEU A 65 5.14 -0.04 4.25
N ALA A 66 6.07 0.92 4.29
CA ALA A 66 6.94 1.22 3.15
C ALA A 66 7.74 -0.03 2.73
N ASN A 67 8.38 -0.73 3.67
CA ASN A 67 9.11 -1.95 3.39
C ASN A 67 8.20 -3.08 2.84
N PHE A 68 6.98 -3.19 3.35
CA PHE A 68 5.99 -4.14 2.84
C PHE A 68 5.60 -3.83 1.38
N LEU A 69 5.30 -2.56 1.08
CA LEU A 69 4.96 -2.11 -0.27
C LEU A 69 6.12 -2.26 -1.25
N GLU A 70 7.35 -1.98 -0.81
CA GLU A 70 8.55 -2.14 -1.65
C GLU A 70 8.71 -3.58 -2.13
N ASN A 71 8.49 -4.55 -1.24
CA ASN A 71 8.52 -5.97 -1.58
C ASN A 71 7.39 -6.36 -2.56
N ALA A 72 6.20 -5.79 -2.37
CA ALA A 72 5.10 -5.99 -3.31
C ALA A 72 5.48 -5.42 -4.69
N PHE A 73 5.91 -4.17 -4.77
CA PHE A 73 6.25 -3.52 -6.03
C PHE A 73 7.36 -4.27 -6.78
N HIS A 74 8.39 -4.74 -6.08
CA HIS A 74 9.44 -5.55 -6.69
C HIS A 74 8.88 -6.83 -7.31
N LYS A 75 8.07 -7.59 -6.58
CA LYS A 75 7.51 -8.88 -7.04
C LYS A 75 6.72 -8.74 -8.35
N TYR A 76 6.06 -7.61 -8.58
CA TYR A 76 5.22 -7.39 -9.76
C TYR A 76 5.91 -6.59 -10.88
N ARG A 77 7.04 -5.93 -10.60
CA ARG A 77 7.82 -5.18 -11.59
C ARG A 77 8.98 -6.00 -12.19
N THR A 78 9.37 -7.13 -11.59
CA THR A 78 10.25 -8.15 -12.20
C THR A 78 9.47 -9.19 -12.98
#